data_AF-A0A096ATG8-F1
#
_entry.id   AF-A0A096ATG8-F1
#
_cell.length_a   1.000
_cell.length_b   1.000
_cell.length_c   1.000
_cell.angle_alpha   90.00
_cell.angle_beta   90.00
_cell.angle_gamma   90.00
#
_symmetry.space_group_name_H-M   'P 1'
#
loop_
_entity.id
_entity.type
_entity.pdbx_description
1 polymer ?
#
loop_
_entity_poly.entity_id
_entity_poly.type
_entity_poly.pdbx_seq_one_letter_code
_entity_poly.pdbx_strand_id
1 'polypeptide(L)' 'MADINWLAEIVKVHKFHIESYYSSITDWCLTITRKGCDKDGGDVVVFDDECNDLSLLLSKAEVAVKEYCFEELGGY' A
#
# COMPACT_ATOMS: atom_id res chain seq x y z
N MET A 1 6.99 -15.77 -2.71
CA MET A 1 5.91 -15.32 -1.82
C MET A 1 6.18 -13.85 -1.55
N ALA A 2 5.22 -12.97 -1.78
CA ALA A 2 5.34 -11.55 -1.41
C ALA A 2 5.78 -11.47 0.06
N ASP A 3 6.81 -10.67 0.32
CA ASP A 3 7.46 -10.64 1.63
C ASP A 3 6.63 -9.72 2.53
N ILE A 4 5.59 -10.29 3.15
CA ILE A 4 4.70 -9.59 4.09
C ILE A 4 5.50 -8.84 5.18
N ASN A 5 6.69 -9.34 5.51
CA ASN A 5 7.60 -8.66 6.44
C ASN A 5 8.08 -7.31 5.92
N TRP A 6 8.41 -7.20 4.63
CA TRP A 6 8.85 -5.94 4.04
C TRP A 6 7.75 -4.88 4.06
N LEU A 7 6.53 -5.25 3.67
CA LEU A 7 5.35 -4.37 3.75
C LEU A 7 5.07 -3.94 5.21
N ALA A 8 5.25 -4.84 6.19
CA ALA A 8 5.07 -4.50 7.59
C ALA A 8 6.18 -3.56 8.12
N GLU A 9 7.40 -3.66 7.62
CA GLU A 9 8.52 -2.78 7.99
C GLU A 9 8.41 -1.40 7.34
N ILE A 10 8.12 -1.33 6.04
CA ILE A 10 8.01 -0.06 5.31
C ILE A 10 6.88 0.81 5.88
N VAL A 11 5.77 0.18 6.31
CA VAL A 11 4.66 0.82 7.02
C VAL A 11 5.13 1.51 8.30
N LYS A 12 6.01 0.86 9.07
CA LYS A 12 6.56 1.44 10.31
C LYS A 12 7.53 2.58 10.03
N VAL A 13 8.37 2.45 9.00
CA VAL A 13 9.41 3.43 8.68
C VAL A 13 8.81 4.71 8.07
N HIS A 14 7.89 4.57 7.11
CA HIS A 14 7.40 5.70 6.31
C HIS A 14 5.98 6.16 6.65
N LYS A 15 5.39 5.62 7.73
CA LYS A 15 4.03 5.93 8.22
C LYS A 15 2.94 5.69 7.17
N PHE A 16 3.07 4.62 6.39
CA PHE A 16 1.98 4.17 5.54
C PHE A 16 0.85 3.59 6.42
N HIS A 17 -0.37 3.68 5.92
CA HIS A 17 -1.57 3.15 6.52
C HIS A 17 -2.18 2.16 5.54
N ILE A 18 -2.25 0.90 5.95
CA ILE A 18 -2.83 -0.18 5.15
C ILE A 18 -4.22 -0.47 5.68
N GLU A 19 -5.20 -0.36 4.82
CA GLU A 19 -6.56 -0.79 5.05
C GLU A 19 -6.87 -1.96 4.12
N SER A 20 -7.21 -3.11 4.68
CA SER A 20 -7.63 -4.28 3.92
C SER A 20 -8.95 -4.80 4.47
N TYR A 21 -9.94 -4.97 3.60
CA TYR A 21 -11.21 -5.54 4.00
C TYR A 21 -11.73 -6.49 2.92
N TYR A 22 -12.56 -7.43 3.33
CA TYR A 22 -13.26 -8.32 2.41
C TYR A 22 -14.72 -7.87 2.31
N SER A 23 -15.20 -7.74 1.09
CA SER A 23 -16.58 -7.43 0.75
C SER A 23 -17.17 -8.60 -0.03
N SER A 24 -18.36 -9.06 0.36
CA SER A 24 -19.08 -10.10 -0.39
C SER A 24 -19.53 -9.67 -1.80
N ILE A 25 -19.32 -8.40 -2.17
CA ILE A 25 -19.69 -7.82 -3.46
C ILE A 25 -18.45 -7.63 -4.35
N THR A 26 -17.32 -7.23 -3.76
CA THR A 26 -16.10 -6.78 -4.46
C THR A 26 -14.84 -7.59 -4.14
N ASP A 27 -14.99 -8.67 -3.36
CA ASP A 27 -13.89 -9.52 -2.88
C ASP A 27 -12.90 -8.77 -1.96
N TRP A 28 -11.58 -9.03 -2.06
CA TRP A 28 -10.59 -8.37 -1.23
C TRP A 28 -10.27 -6.98 -1.78
N CYS A 29 -10.44 -5.97 -0.93
CA CYS A 29 -10.03 -4.61 -1.20
C CYS A 29 -8.80 -4.28 -0.35
N LEU A 30 -7.82 -3.59 -0.95
CA LEU A 30 -6.60 -3.16 -0.29
C LEU A 30 -6.28 -1.73 -0.70
N THR A 31 -6.21 -0.86 0.31
CA THR A 31 -5.86 0.54 0.14
C THR A 31 -4.64 0.86 1.01
N ILE A 32 -3.61 1.46 0.42
CA ILE A 32 -2.43 1.95 1.10
C ILE A 32 -2.38 3.47 0.95
N THR A 33 -2.42 4.16 2.08
CA THR A 33 -2.39 5.62 2.16
C THR A 33 -1.22 6.11 2.99
N ARG A 34 -0.71 7.31 2.69
CA ARG A 34 0.28 8.00 3.51
C ARG A 34 -0.36 9.28 4.04
N LYS A 35 -0.72 9.27 5.33
CA LYS A 35 -1.49 10.36 5.92
C LYS A 35 -0.65 11.62 6.11
N GLY A 36 -1.17 12.77 5.70
CA GLY A 36 -0.54 14.07 5.88
C GLY A 36 0.81 14.25 5.18
N CYS A 37 1.06 13.51 4.10
CA CYS A 37 2.30 13.56 3.33
C CYS A 37 2.10 14.15 1.93
N ASP A 38 0.90 14.62 1.61
CA ASP A 38 0.65 15.39 0.39
C ASP A 38 1.20 16.83 0.54
N LYS A 39 1.43 17.52 -0.59
CA LYS A 39 1.98 18.89 -0.61
C LYS A 39 1.10 19.89 0.14
N ASP A 40 -0.20 19.62 0.23
CA ASP A 40 -1.17 20.43 0.95
C ASP A 40 -1.48 19.90 2.37
N GLY A 41 -0.74 18.88 2.85
CA GLY A 41 -0.98 18.21 4.13
C GLY A 41 -2.13 17.20 4.09
N GLY A 42 -2.61 16.85 2.89
CA GLY A 42 -3.58 15.79 2.64
C GLY A 42 -2.98 14.37 2.68
N ASP A 43 -3.86 13.39 2.47
CA ASP A 43 -3.49 11.97 2.42
C ASP A 43 -3.12 11.58 0.98
N VAL A 44 -1.99 10.90 0.80
CA VAL A 44 -1.57 10.37 -0.50
C VAL A 44 -2.01 8.92 -0.61
N VAL A 45 -2.81 8.60 -1.63
CA VAL A 45 -3.13 7.21 -1.96
C VAL A 45 -2.00 6.64 -2.80
N VAL A 46 -1.33 5.61 -2.28
CA VAL A 46 -0.20 4.94 -2.93
C VAL A 46 -0.67 3.72 -3.71
N PHE A 47 -1.68 3.05 -3.18
CA PHE A 47 -2.29 1.87 -3.80
C PHE A 47 -3.76 1.80 -3.42
N ASP A 48 -4.62 1.49 -4.38
CA ASP A 48 -6.05 1.22 -4.19
C ASP A 48 -6.46 0.25 -5.30
N ASP A 49 -6.71 -1.00 -4.93
CA ASP A 49 -7.12 -2.03 -5.89
C ASP A 49 -7.97 -3.10 -5.18
N GLU A 50 -8.72 -3.85 -5.98
CA GLU A 50 -9.56 -4.96 -5.54
C GLU A 50 -9.24 -6.23 -6.33
N CYS A 51 -9.21 -7.37 -5.64
CA CYS A 51 -8.92 -8.64 -6.28
C CYS A 51 -9.51 -9.81 -5.50
N ASN A 52 -9.90 -10.87 -6.20
CA ASN A 52 -10.31 -12.12 -5.58
C ASN A 52 -9.13 -12.91 -4.98
N ASP A 53 -7.90 -12.62 -5.40
CA ASP A 53 -6.68 -13.24 -4.90
C ASP A 53 -5.89 -12.25 -4.03
N LEU A 54 -5.94 -12.46 -2.72
CA LEU A 54 -5.21 -11.65 -1.73
C LEU A 54 -3.69 -11.68 -1.95
N SER A 55 -3.13 -12.79 -2.42
CA SER A 55 -1.68 -12.90 -2.63
C SER A 55 -1.24 -12.05 -3.82
N LEU A 56 -2.05 -12.03 -4.89
CA LEU A 56 -1.82 -11.14 -6.04
C LEU A 56 -1.95 -9.68 -5.63
N LEU A 57 -2.98 -9.35 -4.84
CA LEU A 57 -3.24 -8.01 -4.35
C LEU A 57 -2.08 -7.47 -3.49
N LEU A 58 -1.57 -8.29 -2.57
CA LEU A 58 -0.39 -7.96 -1.77
C LEU A 58 0.87 -7.79 -2.63
N SER A 59 1.05 -8.60 -3.67
CA SER A 59 2.20 -8.49 -4.57
C SER A 59 2.18 -7.19 -5.38
N LYS A 60 0.99 -6.77 -5.86
CA LYS A 60 0.81 -5.49 -6.54
C LYS A 60 1.08 -4.32 -5.61
N ALA A 61 0.54 -4.38 -4.39
CA ALA A 61 0.74 -3.35 -3.38
C ALA A 61 2.22 -3.20 -3.00
N GLU A 62 2.96 -4.32 -2.88
CA GLU A 62 4.40 -4.30 -2.62
C GLU A 62 5.17 -3.55 -3.71
N VAL A 63 4.84 -3.79 -4.98
CA VAL A 63 5.47 -3.11 -6.12
C VAL A 63 5.13 -1.61 -6.11
N ALA A 64 3.85 -1.27 -5.95
CA ALA A 64 3.41 0.13 -5.93
C ALA A 64 4.08 0.95 -4.81
N VAL A 65 4.23 0.37 -3.62
CA VAL A 65 4.91 1.03 -2.51
C VAL A 65 6.41 1.18 -2.80
N LYS A 66 7.06 0.18 -3.41
CA LYS A 66 8.48 0.30 -3.81
C LYS A 66 8.70 1.38 -4.86
N GLU A 67 7.84 1.45 -5.87
CA GLU A 67 7.89 2.48 -6.91
C GLU A 67 7.71 3.87 -6.29
N TYR A 68 6.69 4.03 -5.43
CA TYR A 68 6.47 5.28 -4.71
C TYR A 68 7.65 5.68 -3.82
N CYS A 69 8.24 4.74 -3.07
CA CYS A 69 9.44 5.00 -2.27
C CYS A 69 10.62 5.43 -3.15
N PHE A 70 10.81 4.80 -4.30
CA PHE A 70 11.88 5.16 -5.23
C PHE A 70 11.70 6.58 -5.80
N GLU A 71 10.48 6.92 -6.24
CA GLU A 71 10.19 8.20 -6.87
C GLU A 71 10.14 9.37 -5.87
N GLU A 72 9.44 9.21 -4.76
CA GLU A 72 9.12 10.32 -3.84
C GLU A 72 10.04 10.37 -2.61
N LEU A 73 10.61 9.24 -2.20
CA LEU A 73 11.45 9.14 -1.00
C LEU A 73 12.94 8.93 -1.34
N GLY A 74 13.28 8.82 -2.63
CA GLY A 74 14.64 8.60 -3.11
C GLY A 74 15.15 7.17 -2.88
N GLY A 75 14.26 6.22 -2.60
CA GLY A 75 14.57 4.82 -2.33
C GLY A 75 13.79 4.22 -1.15
N TYR A 76 14.05 2.93 -0.89
CA TYR A 76 13.56 2.19 0.27
C TYR A 76 14.73 1.72 1.14
#